data_AF-A0A1Y6BG57-F1
#
_entry.id   AF-A0A1Y6BG57-F1
#
_cell.length_a   1.000
_cell.length_b   1.000
_cell.length_c   1.000
_cell.angle_alpha   90.00
_cell.angle_beta   90.00
_cell.angle_gamma   90.00
#
_symmetry.space_group_name_H-M   'P 1'
#
loop_
_entity.id
_entity.type
_entity.pdbx_description
1 polymer ?
#
loop_
_entity_poly.entity_id
_entity_poly.type
_entity_poly.pdbx_seq_one_letter_code
_entity_poly.pdbx_strand_id
1 'polypeptide(L)'
;MLNSLQINLGRVFNLLNTRANIAAVFLAVLMLAPAARAVEVLTVHELVSHCKLMDAKPEGADAQYCIRYLQGFIDGAVATDVSVMLNAEAGKNREETFTERAMRTRMPSRADKLRAAELAGFCLGDPLPMRAVVKQVVADLVKLDVGATASSPAREAVYKSLREHYSCGNE
;
A
#
# COMPACT_ATOMS: atom_id res chain seq x y z
N MET A 1 -67.08 -17.03 2.99
CA MET A 1 -65.83 -17.03 3.79
C MET A 1 -64.71 -17.92 3.22
N LEU A 2 -64.96 -18.89 2.31
CA LEU A 2 -63.87 -19.73 1.75
C LEU A 2 -62.96 -19.04 0.72
N ASN A 3 -63.43 -18.02 -0.02
CA ASN A 3 -62.62 -17.36 -1.07
C ASN A 3 -61.48 -16.47 -0.54
N SER A 4 -61.52 -16.04 0.73
CA SER A 4 -60.49 -15.14 1.28
C SER A 4 -59.26 -15.87 1.83
N LEU A 5 -59.37 -17.17 2.15
CA LEU A 5 -58.23 -17.98 2.63
C LEU A 5 -57.34 -18.49 1.48
N GLN A 6 -57.91 -18.80 0.31
CA GLN A 6 -57.12 -19.26 -0.85
C GLN A 6 -56.23 -18.16 -1.45
N ILE A 7 -56.67 -16.89 -1.41
CA ILE A 7 -55.92 -15.76 -1.98
C ILE A 7 -54.65 -15.44 -1.17
N ASN A 8 -54.71 -15.58 0.16
CA ASN A 8 -53.56 -15.32 1.04
C ASN A 8 -52.49 -16.43 0.95
N LEU A 9 -52.89 -17.69 0.79
CA LEU A 9 -51.93 -18.81 0.67
C LEU A 9 -51.15 -18.75 -0.65
N GLY A 10 -51.81 -18.39 -1.76
CA GLY A 10 -51.16 -18.22 -3.07
C GLY A 10 -50.19 -17.04 -3.15
N ARG A 11 -50.47 -15.94 -2.43
CA ARG A 11 -49.55 -14.78 -2.34
C ARG A 11 -48.31 -15.10 -1.49
N VAL A 12 -48.47 -15.82 -0.38
CA VAL A 12 -47.34 -16.25 0.48
C VAL A 12 -46.45 -17.26 -0.25
N PHE A 13 -47.04 -18.23 -0.97
CA PHE A 13 -46.30 -19.21 -1.77
C PHE A 13 -45.50 -18.56 -2.92
N ASN A 14 -46.10 -17.58 -3.61
CA ASN A 14 -45.39 -16.80 -4.63
C ASN A 14 -44.27 -15.97 -4.01
N LEU A 15 -44.47 -15.29 -2.87
CA LEU A 15 -43.40 -14.52 -2.21
C LEU A 15 -42.21 -15.39 -1.75
N LEU A 16 -42.50 -16.59 -1.22
CA LEU A 16 -41.48 -17.57 -0.83
C LEU A 16 -40.69 -18.07 -2.05
N ASN A 17 -41.38 -18.35 -3.15
CA ASN A 17 -40.75 -18.77 -4.41
C ASN A 17 -39.89 -17.63 -5.01
N THR A 18 -40.34 -16.38 -5.01
CA THR A 18 -39.53 -15.26 -5.51
C THR A 18 -38.28 -15.02 -4.66
N ARG A 19 -38.38 -15.17 -3.33
CA ARG A 19 -37.22 -15.05 -2.42
C ARG A 19 -36.20 -16.18 -2.62
N ALA A 20 -36.67 -17.42 -2.80
CA ALA A 20 -35.81 -18.56 -3.10
C ALA A 20 -35.09 -18.39 -4.44
N ASN A 21 -35.79 -17.88 -5.47
CA ASN A 21 -35.21 -17.60 -6.79
C ASN A 21 -34.18 -16.46 -6.74
N ILE A 22 -34.43 -15.38 -5.99
CA ILE A 22 -33.46 -14.30 -5.81
C ILE A 22 -32.20 -14.81 -5.10
N ALA A 23 -32.36 -15.61 -4.04
CA ALA A 23 -31.22 -16.19 -3.33
C ALA A 23 -30.39 -17.13 -4.21
N ALA A 24 -31.05 -17.97 -5.03
CA ALA A 24 -30.38 -18.84 -5.98
C ALA A 24 -29.62 -18.07 -7.07
N VAL A 25 -30.20 -16.98 -7.58
CA VAL A 25 -29.53 -16.08 -8.55
C VAL A 25 -28.33 -15.38 -7.92
N PHE A 26 -28.44 -14.86 -6.70
CA PHE A 26 -27.29 -14.25 -5.99
C PHE A 26 -26.18 -15.27 -5.73
N LEU A 27 -26.52 -16.50 -5.32
CA LEU A 27 -25.54 -17.55 -5.08
C LEU A 27 -24.85 -17.99 -6.39
N ALA A 28 -25.59 -18.06 -7.50
CA ALA A 28 -25.04 -18.33 -8.82
C ALA A 28 -24.08 -17.22 -9.27
N VAL A 29 -24.42 -15.95 -9.06
CA VAL A 29 -23.55 -14.81 -9.39
C VAL A 29 -22.25 -14.82 -8.58
N LEU A 30 -22.28 -15.22 -7.30
CA LEU A 30 -21.09 -15.36 -6.46
C LEU A 30 -20.13 -16.44 -6.97
N MET A 31 -20.66 -17.52 -7.57
CA MET A 31 -19.84 -18.58 -8.18
C MET A 31 -19.19 -18.16 -9.51
N LEU A 32 -19.67 -17.09 -10.14
CA LEU A 32 -19.02 -16.48 -11.32
C LEU A 32 -17.97 -15.43 -10.95
N ALA A 33 -17.77 -15.12 -9.67
CA ALA A 33 -16.74 -14.18 -9.27
C ALA A 33 -15.35 -14.77 -9.58
N PRO A 34 -14.44 -14.00 -10.22
CA PRO A 34 -13.07 -14.45 -10.41
C PRO A 34 -12.42 -14.70 -9.05
N ALA A 35 -11.70 -15.82 -8.93
CA ALA A 35 -10.92 -16.09 -7.73
C ALA A 35 -9.90 -14.95 -7.53
N ALA A 36 -10.02 -14.24 -6.41
CA ALA A 36 -9.05 -13.23 -6.03
C ALA A 36 -7.71 -13.94 -5.78
N ARG A 37 -6.75 -13.79 -6.70
CA ARG A 37 -5.38 -14.23 -6.43
C ARG A 37 -4.77 -13.25 -5.45
N ALA A 38 -4.26 -13.79 -4.34
CA ALA A 38 -3.48 -13.00 -3.41
C ALA A 38 -2.34 -12.31 -4.17
N VAL A 39 -2.05 -11.06 -3.82
CA VAL A 39 -0.93 -10.30 -4.41
C VAL A 39 0.35 -11.07 -4.12
N GLU A 40 0.99 -11.59 -5.17
CA GLU A 40 2.28 -12.26 -5.06
C GLU A 40 3.34 -11.26 -4.59
N VAL A 41 4.23 -11.70 -3.69
CA VAL A 41 5.25 -10.84 -3.11
C VAL A 41 6.29 -10.55 -4.19
N LEU A 42 6.41 -9.29 -4.60
CA LEU A 42 7.44 -8.86 -5.55
C LEU A 42 8.83 -9.16 -4.98
N THR A 43 9.59 -9.97 -5.72
CA THR A 43 10.95 -10.37 -5.35
C THR A 43 11.99 -9.37 -5.84
N VAL A 44 13.19 -9.42 -5.25
CA VAL A 44 14.35 -8.63 -5.70
C VAL A 44 14.63 -8.91 -7.18
N HIS A 45 14.62 -10.17 -7.60
CA HIS A 45 14.88 -10.57 -8.98
C HIS A 45 13.91 -9.92 -9.96
N GLU A 46 12.62 -10.01 -9.67
CA GLU A 46 11.57 -9.43 -10.53
C GLU A 46 11.73 -7.92 -10.64
N LEU A 47 11.94 -7.23 -9.52
CA LEU A 47 12.14 -5.77 -9.54
C LEU A 47 13.40 -5.38 -10.34
N VAL A 48 14.52 -6.07 -10.10
CA VAL A 48 15.78 -5.81 -10.83
C VAL A 48 15.63 -6.06 -12.32
N SER A 49 14.86 -7.09 -12.72
CA SER A 49 14.60 -7.39 -14.12
C SER A 49 13.97 -6.21 -14.87
N HIS A 50 13.08 -5.46 -14.21
CA HIS A 50 12.46 -4.25 -14.75
C HIS A 50 13.39 -3.03 -14.70
N CYS A 51 14.30 -2.96 -13.73
CA CYS A 51 15.23 -1.83 -13.60
C CYS A 51 16.37 -1.81 -14.64
N LYS A 52 16.61 -2.91 -15.37
CA LYS A 52 17.74 -3.04 -16.34
C LYS A 52 17.78 -1.94 -17.40
N LEU A 53 16.63 -1.45 -17.85
CA LEU A 53 16.52 -0.45 -18.92
C LEU A 53 16.24 0.96 -18.40
N MET A 54 16.33 1.19 -17.09
CA MET A 54 15.97 2.46 -16.47
C MET A 54 16.73 3.67 -17.06
N ASP A 55 18.02 3.52 -17.35
CA ASP A 55 18.83 4.59 -17.94
C ASP A 55 18.72 4.64 -19.47
N ALA A 56 18.57 3.49 -20.14
CA ALA A 56 18.57 3.41 -21.61
C ALA A 56 17.20 3.76 -22.23
N LYS A 57 16.10 3.40 -21.56
CA LYS A 57 14.71 3.60 -22.01
C LYS A 57 13.80 3.96 -20.83
N PRO A 58 13.95 5.16 -20.22
CA PRO A 58 13.20 5.54 -19.02
C PRO A 58 11.68 5.57 -19.21
N GLU A 59 11.20 5.80 -20.43
CA GLU A 59 9.76 5.80 -20.77
C GLU A 59 9.22 4.39 -21.13
N GLY A 60 10.09 3.37 -21.14
CA GLY A 60 9.69 1.99 -21.37
C GLY A 60 8.89 1.42 -20.21
N ALA A 61 8.04 0.43 -20.48
CA ALA A 61 7.19 -0.20 -19.46
C ALA A 61 7.99 -0.74 -18.26
N ASP A 62 9.13 -1.40 -18.52
CA ASP A 62 10.02 -1.93 -17.47
C ASP A 62 10.62 -0.82 -16.60
N ALA A 63 11.18 0.22 -17.23
CA ALA A 63 11.76 1.34 -16.52
C ALA A 63 10.72 2.08 -15.67
N GLN A 64 9.53 2.33 -16.23
CA GLN A 64 8.42 2.95 -15.52
C GLN A 64 7.95 2.07 -14.36
N TYR A 65 7.87 0.75 -14.53
CA TYR A 65 7.54 -0.17 -13.45
C TYR A 65 8.52 -0.02 -12.28
N CYS A 66 9.83 -0.10 -12.55
CA CYS A 66 10.87 0.04 -11.53
C CYS A 66 10.81 1.41 -10.83
N ILE A 67 10.78 2.51 -11.60
CA ILE A 67 10.79 3.88 -11.06
C ILE A 67 9.54 4.11 -10.20
N ARG A 68 8.35 3.73 -10.68
CA ARG A 68 7.09 3.96 -9.97
C ARG A 68 6.95 3.09 -8.73
N TYR A 69 7.44 1.85 -8.77
CA TYR A 69 7.50 1.01 -7.59
C TYR A 69 8.37 1.66 -6.49
N LEU A 70 9.59 2.07 -6.83
CA LEU A 70 10.52 2.68 -5.87
C LEU A 70 10.02 4.03 -5.36
N GLN A 71 9.50 4.88 -6.26
CA GLN A 71 8.88 6.14 -5.88
C GLN A 71 7.70 5.90 -4.93
N GLY A 72 6.79 4.98 -5.28
CA GLY A 72 5.63 4.66 -4.45
C GLY A 72 6.01 4.08 -3.09
N PHE A 73 7.09 3.29 -3.02
CA PHE A 73 7.63 2.80 -1.76
C PHE A 73 8.15 3.96 -0.89
N ILE A 74 8.95 4.86 -1.47
CA ILE A 74 9.52 6.02 -0.76
C ILE A 74 8.40 6.95 -0.28
N ASP A 75 7.48 7.32 -1.17
CA ASP A 75 6.34 8.18 -0.86
C ASP A 75 5.46 7.54 0.23
N GLY A 76 5.26 6.22 0.15
CA GLY A 76 4.53 5.44 1.15
C GLY A 76 5.22 5.43 2.51
N ALA A 77 6.52 5.14 2.56
CA ALA A 77 7.29 5.13 3.80
C ALA A 77 7.29 6.52 4.47
N VAL A 78 7.58 7.58 3.71
CA VAL A 78 7.57 8.96 4.21
C VAL A 78 6.19 9.39 4.70
N ALA A 79 5.11 9.04 3.99
CA ALA A 79 3.75 9.41 4.40
C ALA A 79 3.25 8.61 5.61
N THR A 80 3.55 7.32 5.67
CA THR A 80 3.14 6.43 6.75
C THR A 80 3.89 6.76 8.04
N ASP A 81 5.19 6.99 8.00
CA ASP A 81 5.96 7.25 9.23
C ASP A 81 5.50 8.55 9.91
N VAL A 82 5.16 9.59 9.13
CA VAL A 82 4.59 10.83 9.68
C VAL A 82 3.21 10.59 10.28
N SER A 83 2.33 9.91 9.55
CA SER A 83 0.94 9.71 9.98
C SER A 83 0.82 8.75 11.17
N VAL A 84 1.61 7.67 11.19
CA VAL A 84 1.66 6.69 12.28
C VAL A 84 2.27 7.31 13.53
N MET A 85 3.36 8.08 13.40
CA MET A 85 3.93 8.82 14.54
C MET A 85 2.88 9.77 15.15
N LEU A 86 2.28 10.65 14.34
CA LEU A 86 1.31 11.63 14.83
C LEU A 86 0.08 10.96 15.46
N ASN A 87 -0.40 9.86 14.89
CA ASN A 87 -1.52 9.09 15.45
C ASN A 87 -1.15 8.33 16.72
N ALA A 88 0.05 7.76 16.81
CA ALA A 88 0.52 7.08 18.02
C ALA A 88 0.70 8.04 19.19
N GLU A 89 1.10 9.28 18.93
CA GLU A 89 1.21 10.33 19.94
C GLU A 89 -0.14 10.85 20.40
N ALA A 90 -1.06 11.07 19.46
CA ALA A 90 -2.46 11.39 19.73
C ALA A 90 -3.15 10.29 20.56
N GLY A 91 -2.82 9.01 20.31
CA GLY A 91 -3.40 7.86 20.99
C GLY A 91 -2.94 7.61 22.43
N LYS A 92 -1.98 8.38 22.97
CA LYS A 92 -1.56 8.26 24.37
C LYS A 92 -2.64 8.81 25.32
N ASN A 93 -3.66 8.02 25.65
CA ASN A 93 -4.61 8.18 26.78
C ASN A 93 -4.80 9.62 27.31
N ARG A 94 -5.11 10.56 26.42
CA ARG A 94 -5.31 11.96 26.76
C ARG A 94 -6.58 12.39 26.04
N GLU A 95 -7.53 12.97 26.77
CA GLU A 95 -8.71 13.56 26.15
C GLU A 95 -8.24 14.71 25.25
N GLU A 96 -8.28 14.48 23.94
CA GLU A 96 -7.96 15.52 22.96
C GLU A 96 -9.04 16.60 22.98
N THR A 97 -8.59 17.86 23.05
CA THR A 97 -9.43 19.03 22.83
C THR A 97 -9.87 19.14 21.36
N PHE A 98 -10.91 19.92 21.07
CA PHE A 98 -11.29 20.23 19.69
C PHE A 98 -10.15 20.86 18.89
N THR A 99 -9.33 21.69 19.54
CA THR A 99 -8.18 22.34 18.93
C THR A 99 -7.07 21.35 18.57
N GLU A 100 -6.76 20.39 19.45
CA GLU A 100 -5.78 19.33 19.17
C GLU A 100 -6.24 18.43 18.02
N ARG A 101 -7.53 18.04 18.00
CA ARG A 101 -8.11 17.31 16.85
C ARG A 101 -8.00 18.08 15.54
N ALA A 102 -8.28 19.38 15.57
CA ALA A 102 -8.18 20.23 14.38
C ALA A 102 -6.73 20.43 13.92
N MET A 103 -5.76 20.45 14.85
CA MET A 103 -4.33 20.52 14.52
C MET A 103 -3.83 19.23 13.89
N ARG A 104 -4.29 18.06 14.36
CA ARG A 104 -3.88 16.75 13.82
C ARG A 104 -4.27 16.54 12.36
N THR A 105 -5.37 17.13 11.90
CA THR A 105 -5.82 17.00 10.52
C THR A 105 -5.18 18.02 9.57
N ARG A 106 -4.36 18.95 10.09
CA ARG A 106 -3.58 19.86 9.25
C ARG A 106 -2.39 19.15 8.62
N MET A 107 -1.91 19.73 7.52
CA MET A 107 -0.72 19.24 6.84
C MET A 107 0.49 19.27 7.80
N PRO A 108 1.24 18.16 7.94
CA PRO A 108 2.37 18.09 8.87
C PRO A 108 3.43 19.15 8.58
N SER A 109 3.98 19.72 9.64
CA SER A 109 5.07 20.69 9.53
C SER A 109 6.37 20.03 9.07
N ARG A 110 7.37 20.83 8.69
CA ARG A 110 8.71 20.32 8.35
C ARG A 110 9.37 19.60 9.53
N ALA A 111 9.13 20.07 10.76
CA ALA A 111 9.62 19.42 11.97
C ALA A 111 8.98 18.05 12.19
N ASP A 112 7.67 17.91 11.93
CA ASP A 112 6.98 16.62 12.03
C ASP A 112 7.53 15.62 11.02
N LYS A 113 7.85 16.08 9.79
CA LYS A 113 8.47 15.25 8.75
C LYS A 113 9.87 14.77 9.14
N LEU A 114 10.70 15.65 9.70
CA LEU A 114 12.04 15.29 10.17
C LEU A 114 11.99 14.26 11.29
N ARG A 115 11.11 14.46 12.26
CA ARG A 115 10.96 13.55 13.40
C ARG A 115 10.40 12.19 12.99
N ALA A 116 9.51 12.16 12.00
CA ALA A 116 9.06 10.92 11.39
C ALA A 116 10.18 10.20 10.61
N ALA A 117 11.02 10.94 9.90
CA ALA A 117 12.17 10.38 9.18
C ALA A 117 13.18 9.75 10.15
N GLU A 118 13.38 10.35 11.33
CA GLU A 118 14.20 9.76 12.40
C GLU A 118 13.64 8.39 12.85
N LEU A 119 12.31 8.27 12.99
CA LEU A 119 11.64 7.00 13.31
C LEU A 119 11.72 5.99 12.16
N ALA A 120 11.62 6.45 10.91
CA ALA A 120 11.80 5.65 9.70
C ALA A 120 13.19 5.02 9.63
N GLY A 121 14.18 5.66 10.28
CA GLY A 121 15.58 5.28 10.27
C GLY A 121 16.33 5.72 9.00
N PHE A 122 15.72 6.57 8.17
CA PHE A 122 16.35 7.17 6.99
C PHE A 122 15.79 8.57 6.70
N CYS A 123 16.64 9.47 6.21
CA CYS A 123 16.36 10.87 5.94
C CYS A 123 16.72 11.18 4.48
N LEU A 124 15.70 11.45 3.68
CA LEU A 124 15.85 11.90 2.29
C LEU A 124 15.70 13.42 2.34
N GLY A 125 16.80 14.15 2.10
CA GLY A 125 16.88 15.61 2.27
C GLY A 125 15.78 16.41 1.56
N ASP A 126 15.72 17.71 1.83
CA ASP A 126 14.70 18.62 1.29
C ASP A 126 15.36 19.72 0.44
N PRO A 127 15.30 19.67 -0.90
CA PRO A 127 14.41 18.85 -1.73
C PRO A 127 14.90 17.41 -1.95
N LEU A 128 13.95 16.48 -2.08
CA LEU A 128 14.22 15.05 -2.22
C LEU A 128 14.84 14.71 -3.59
N PRO A 129 16.10 14.22 -3.64
CA PRO A 129 16.79 13.95 -4.90
C PRO A 129 16.39 12.59 -5.48
N MET A 130 15.10 12.44 -5.85
CA MET A 130 14.46 11.15 -6.16
C MET A 130 15.25 10.31 -7.19
N ARG A 131 15.77 10.95 -8.24
CA ARG A 131 16.58 10.25 -9.25
C ARG A 131 17.85 9.63 -8.66
N ALA A 132 18.54 10.33 -7.77
CA ALA A 132 19.76 9.82 -7.14
C ALA A 132 19.43 8.68 -6.18
N VAL A 133 18.37 8.84 -5.38
CA VAL A 133 17.89 7.81 -4.44
C VAL A 133 17.50 6.53 -5.19
N VAL A 134 16.69 6.64 -6.25
CA VAL A 134 16.29 5.49 -7.07
C VAL A 134 17.50 4.79 -7.67
N LYS A 135 18.47 5.54 -8.22
CA LYS A 135 19.71 4.95 -8.77
C LYS A 135 20.52 4.21 -7.72
N GLN A 136 20.65 4.78 -6.53
CA GLN A 136 21.37 4.17 -5.41
C GLN A 136 20.71 2.85 -4.98
N VAL A 137 19.39 2.86 -4.80
CA VAL A 137 18.63 1.67 -4.41
C VAL A 137 18.73 0.57 -5.48
N VAL A 138 18.59 0.91 -6.76
CA VAL A 138 18.75 -0.06 -7.85
C VAL A 138 20.15 -0.69 -7.85
N ALA A 139 21.20 0.10 -7.59
CA ALA A 139 22.56 -0.42 -7.52
C ALA A 139 22.74 -1.45 -6.41
N ASP A 140 22.05 -1.32 -5.28
CA ASP A 140 22.07 -2.33 -4.22
C ASP A 140 21.21 -3.55 -4.54
N LEU A 141 20.04 -3.35 -5.15
CA LEU A 141 19.18 -4.46 -5.58
C LEU A 141 19.90 -5.38 -6.58
N VAL A 142 20.66 -4.81 -7.52
CA VAL A 142 21.48 -5.58 -8.46
C VAL A 142 22.51 -6.47 -7.76
N LYS A 143 23.09 -6.03 -6.64
CA LYS A 143 24.02 -6.86 -5.84
C LYS A 143 23.30 -8.01 -5.14
N LEU A 144 22.03 -7.84 -4.82
CA LEU A 144 21.19 -8.83 -4.13
C LEU A 144 20.51 -9.81 -5.10
N ASP A 145 20.55 -9.54 -6.41
CA ASP A 145 19.99 -10.39 -7.47
C ASP A 145 20.84 -11.66 -7.76
N VAL A 146 21.25 -12.35 -6.68
CA VAL A 146 22.05 -13.58 -6.74
C VAL A 146 21.52 -14.61 -5.75
N GLY A 147 21.39 -15.86 -6.18
CA GLY A 147 21.05 -16.99 -5.31
C GLY A 147 19.80 -16.78 -4.46
N ALA A 148 19.88 -17.06 -3.16
CA ALA A 148 18.73 -16.99 -2.24
C ALA A 148 18.22 -15.57 -1.98
N THR A 149 19.06 -14.54 -2.13
CA THR A 149 18.64 -13.14 -1.92
C THR A 149 17.81 -12.60 -3.08
N ALA A 150 17.95 -13.18 -4.28
CA ALA A 150 17.16 -12.81 -5.45
C ALA A 150 15.65 -13.08 -5.24
N SER A 151 15.31 -14.16 -4.51
CA SER A 151 13.92 -14.53 -4.18
C SER A 151 13.37 -13.83 -2.94
N SER A 152 14.16 -12.98 -2.28
CA SER A 152 13.69 -12.25 -1.10
C SER A 152 12.72 -11.12 -1.48
N PRO A 153 11.85 -10.66 -0.56
CA PRO A 153 10.92 -9.57 -0.84
C PRO A 153 11.66 -8.27 -1.20
N ALA A 154 11.36 -7.69 -2.37
CA ALA A 154 11.97 -6.45 -2.82
C ALA A 154 11.79 -5.30 -1.82
N ARG A 155 10.62 -5.23 -1.16
CA ARG A 155 10.30 -4.21 -0.16
C ARG A 155 11.34 -4.14 0.98
N GLU A 156 11.85 -5.30 1.42
CA GLU A 156 12.78 -5.40 2.54
C GLU A 156 14.19 -4.97 2.11
N ALA A 157 14.58 -5.33 0.89
CA ALA A 157 15.82 -4.88 0.28
C ALA A 157 15.84 -3.36 0.03
N VAL A 158 14.73 -2.79 -0.45
CA VAL A 158 14.59 -1.35 -0.65
C VAL A 158 14.70 -0.61 0.69
N TYR A 159 13.94 -1.03 1.70
CA TYR A 159 14.00 -0.42 3.04
C TYR A 159 15.41 -0.47 3.64
N LYS A 160 16.08 -1.63 3.51
CA LYS A 160 17.46 -1.80 3.98
C LYS A 160 18.43 -0.86 3.27
N SER A 161 18.37 -0.77 1.95
CA SER A 161 19.23 0.14 1.16
C SER A 161 19.03 1.61 1.58
N LEU A 162 17.78 2.04 1.81
CA LEU A 162 17.50 3.40 2.27
C LEU A 162 18.13 3.69 3.63
N ARG A 163 18.02 2.78 4.60
CA ARG A 163 18.63 2.95 5.92
C ARG A 163 20.15 2.95 5.91
N GLU A 164 20.76 2.17 5.02
CA GLU A 164 22.22 2.09 4.91
C GLU A 164 22.84 3.36 4.32
N HIS A 165 22.24 3.93 3.28
CA HIS A 165 22.82 5.09 2.58
C HIS A 165 22.30 6.44 3.07
N TYR A 166 21.14 6.49 3.71
CA TYR A 166 20.46 7.74 4.07
C TYR A 166 20.15 7.83 5.58
N SER A 167 21.01 7.32 6.47
CA SER A 167 20.77 7.41 7.92
C SER A 167 20.74 8.86 8.44
N CYS A 168 19.83 9.17 9.37
CA CYS A 168 19.53 10.53 9.87
C CYS A 168 20.58 11.20 10.78
N GLY A 169 21.85 10.79 10.72
CA GLY A 169 22.93 11.33 11.57
C GLY A 169 24.21 11.73 10.82
N ASN A 170 24.18 11.70 9.49
CA ASN A 170 25.34 11.99 8.62
C ASN A 170 25.22 13.34 7.89
N GLU A 171 24.43 14.29 8.41
CA GLU A 171 24.37 15.68 7.94
C GLU A 171 25.12 16.63 8.88
#